data_AF-A0A6V7HMU3-F1
#
_entry.id   AF-A0A6V7HMU3-F1
#
_cell.length_a   1.000
_cell.length_b   1.000
_cell.length_c   1.000
_cell.angle_alpha   90.00
_cell.angle_beta   90.00
_cell.angle_gamma   90.00
#
_symmetry.space_group_name_H-M   'P 1'
#
loop_
_entity.id
_entity.type
_entity.pdbx_description
1 polymer ?
#
loop_
_entity_poly.entity_id
_entity_poly.type
_entity_poly.pdbx_seq_one_letter_code
_entity_poly.pdbx_strand_id
1 'polypeptide(L)' 'DGKRKSYNLGKFYKRDYGDWLGDARHPYVKFYSSYSDKTKMTAQLVAAALIQPLAHER' A
#
# COMPACT_ATOMS: atom_id res chain seq x y z
N ASP A 1 16.95 -3.36 4.94
CA ASP A 1 16.78 -2.10 4.17
C ASP A 1 15.60 -2.09 3.20
N GLY A 2 15.41 -3.13 2.37
CA GLY A 2 14.34 -3.16 1.34
C GLY A 2 12.90 -3.03 1.85
N LYS A 3 12.57 -3.60 3.01
CA LYS A 3 11.23 -3.47 3.61
C LYS A 3 10.87 -2.02 3.93
N ARG A 4 11.80 -1.28 4.55
CA ARG A 4 11.66 0.14 4.89
C ARG A 4 11.52 1.01 3.63
N LYS A 5 12.30 0.71 2.59
CA LYS A 5 12.19 1.40 1.28
C LYS A 5 10.80 1.20 0.65
N SER A 6 10.29 -0.03 0.68
CA SER A 6 8.96 -0.37 0.14
C SER A 6 7.84 0.34 0.91
N TYR A 7 7.94 0.39 2.23
CA TYR A 7 7.00 1.12 3.06
C TYR A 7 7.05 2.64 2.81
N ASN A 8 8.26 3.21 2.70
CA ASN A 8 8.43 4.63 2.38
C ASN A 8 7.88 4.98 0.98
N LEU A 9 7.99 4.05 0.02
CA LEU A 9 7.38 4.20 -1.31
C LEU A 9 5.86 4.27 -1.22
N GLY A 10 5.21 3.44 -0.40
CA GLY A 10 3.76 3.54 -0.19
C GLY A 10 3.35 4.86 0.47
N LYS A 11 4.14 5.40 1.41
CA LYS A 11 3.90 6.74 1.98
C LYS A 11 4.05 7.85 0.95
N PHE A 12 5.03 7.73 0.06
CA PHE A 12 5.20 8.66 -1.06
C PHE A 12 3.96 8.68 -1.96
N TYR A 13 3.45 7.50 -2.34
CA TYR A 13 2.21 7.41 -3.12
C TYR A 13 0.99 7.95 -2.35
N LYS A 14 0.90 7.71 -1.04
CA LYS A 14 -0.19 8.26 -0.22
C LYS A 14 -0.15 9.80 -0.18
N ARG A 15 1.03 10.38 -0.11
CA ARG A 15 1.20 11.84 -0.11
C ARG A 15 0.77 12.46 -1.44
N ASP A 16 1.12 11.83 -2.56
CA ASP A 16 0.92 12.42 -3.88
C ASP A 16 -0.47 12.09 -4.47
N TYR A 17 -1.03 10.93 -4.11
CA TYR A 17 -2.29 10.42 -4.67
C TYR A 17 -3.36 10.09 -3.63
N GLY A 18 -3.11 10.31 -2.34
CA GLY A 18 -4.06 9.95 -1.28
C GLY A 18 -5.43 10.61 -1.44
N ASP A 19 -5.46 11.89 -1.79
CA ASP A 19 -6.70 12.64 -2.00
C ASP A 19 -7.47 12.12 -3.23
N TRP A 20 -6.76 11.69 -4.28
CA TRP A 20 -7.36 11.11 -5.49
C TRP A 20 -7.87 9.68 -5.26
N LEU A 21 -7.14 8.88 -4.48
CA LEU A 21 -7.52 7.51 -4.14
C LEU A 21 -8.74 7.45 -3.21
N GLY A 22 -9.02 8.52 -2.47
CA GLY A 22 -10.17 8.62 -1.58
C GLY A 22 -10.09 7.63 -0.40
N ASP A 23 -11.25 7.16 0.07
CA ASP A 23 -11.31 6.20 1.18
C ASP A 23 -10.72 4.84 0.75
N ALA A 24 -9.99 4.20 1.68
CA ALA A 24 -9.37 2.89 1.60
C ALA A 24 -10.31 1.75 1.15
N ARG A 25 -11.62 1.99 1.17
CA ARG A 25 -12.67 1.08 0.72
C ARG A 25 -12.91 1.10 -0.79
N HIS A 26 -12.18 1.90 -1.56
CA HIS A 26 -12.40 1.97 -3.01
C HIS A 26 -12.01 0.65 -3.71
N PRO A 27 -12.95 -0.02 -4.42
CA PRO A 27 -12.72 -1.34 -5.04
C PRO A 27 -11.78 -1.31 -6.26
N TYR A 28 -11.21 -0.14 -6.61
CA TYR A 28 -10.42 0.05 -7.82
C TYR A 28 -8.92 -0.20 -7.64
N VAL A 29 -8.41 -0.27 -6.40
CA VAL A 29 -6.97 -0.46 -6.19
C VAL A 29 -6.64 -1.96 -6.13
N LYS A 30 -5.93 -2.44 -7.15
CA LYS A 30 -5.44 -3.82 -7.23
C LYS A 30 -3.91 -3.82 -7.24
N PHE A 31 -3.32 -4.68 -6.42
CA PHE A 31 -1.87 -4.87 -6.40
C PHE A 31 -1.53 -6.19 -7.08
N TYR A 32 -0.58 -6.15 -8.02
CA TYR A 32 -0.06 -7.31 -8.71
C TYR A 32 1.44 -7.44 -8.44
N SER A 33 1.91 -8.67 -8.29
CA SER A 33 3.33 -9.00 -8.16
C SER A 33 3.65 -10.29 -8.91
N SER A 34 4.91 -10.48 -9.26
CA SER A 34 5.39 -11.81 -9.66
C SER A 34 5.21 -12.83 -8.51
N TYR A 35 5.21 -14.11 -8.84
CA TYR A 35 5.03 -15.20 -7.86
C TYR A 35 6.32 -15.50 -7.08
N SER A 36 6.91 -14.49 -6.44
CA SER A 36 8.04 -14.65 -5.54
C SER A 36 7.74 -14.00 -4.19
N ASP A 37 8.21 -14.60 -3.10
CA ASP A 37 7.90 -14.09 -1.75
C ASP A 37 8.45 -12.67 -1.53
N LYS A 38 9.59 -12.36 -2.15
CA LYS A 38 10.19 -11.02 -2.10
C LYS A 38 9.29 -9.96 -2.73
N THR A 39 8.72 -10.24 -3.91
CA THR A 39 7.87 -9.28 -4.63
C THR A 39 6.47 -9.18 -4.03
N LYS A 40 5.92 -10.30 -3.53
CA LYS A 40 4.70 -10.30 -2.72
C LYS A 40 4.84 -9.43 -1.48
N MET A 41 5.92 -9.62 -0.71
CA MET A 41 6.16 -8.84 0.50
C MET A 41 6.42 -7.36 0.20
N THR A 42 7.09 -7.05 -0.90
CA THR A 42 7.28 -5.67 -1.36
C THR A 42 5.94 -5.01 -1.67
N ALA A 43 5.07 -5.68 -2.43
CA ALA A 43 3.74 -5.17 -2.78
C ALA A 43 2.86 -4.97 -1.53
N GLN A 44 2.88 -5.93 -0.60
CA GLN A 44 2.16 -5.82 0.67
C GLN A 44 2.62 -4.64 1.52
N LEU A 45 3.92 -4.36 1.59
CA LEU A 45 4.46 -3.23 2.35
C LEU A 45 4.10 -1.88 1.73
N VAL A 46 4.08 -1.78 0.40
CA VAL A 46 3.61 -0.59 -0.30
C VAL A 46 2.12 -0.40 -0.03
N ALA A 47 1.31 -1.46 -0.18
CA ALA A 47 -0.13 -1.43 0.06
C ALA A 47 -0.47 -1.00 1.49
N ALA A 48 0.21 -1.54 2.50
CA ALA A 48 -0.01 -1.22 3.91
C ALA A 48 0.29 0.25 4.26
N ALA A 49 1.23 0.89 3.55
CA ALA A 49 1.52 2.31 3.72
C ALA A 49 0.57 3.21 2.92
N LEU A 50 0.13 2.75 1.74
CA LEU A 50 -0.73 3.49 0.83
C LEU A 50 -2.18 3.52 1.33
N ILE A 51 -2.72 2.34 1.62
CA ILE A 51 -4.07 2.12 2.09
C ILE A 51 -3.97 1.73 3.56
N GLN A 52 -4.08 2.72 4.45
CA GLN A 52 -4.23 2.39 5.87
C GLN A 52 -5.62 1.80 6.04
N PRO A 53 -5.76 0.62 6.68
CA PRO A 53 -7.08 0.17 7.09
C PRO A 53 -7.66 1.26 7.98
N LEU A 54 -8.86 1.76 7.65
CA LEU A 54 -9.65 2.51 8.61
C LEU A 54 -9.66 1.67 9.88
N ALA A 55 -9.27 2.28 11.01
CA ALA A 55 -9.30 1.62 12.29
C ALA A 55 -10.67 0.94 12.39
N HIS A 56 -10.66 -0.39 12.43
CA HIS A 56 -11.86 -1.14 12.72
C HIS A 56 -12.30 -0.60 14.08
N GLU A 57 -13.38 0.19 14.12
CA GLU A 57 -14.09 0.40 15.37
C GLU A 57 -14.31 -1.01 15.95
N ARG A 58 -13.72 -1.23 17.12
CA ARG A 58 -13.84 -2.49 17.87
C ARG A 58 -15.20 -2.55 18.51
#